data_AF-X1FHQ2-F1
#
_entry.id   AF-X1FHQ2-F1
#
_cell.length_a   1.000
_cell.length_b   1.000
_cell.length_c   1.000
_cell.angle_alpha   90.00
_cell.angle_beta   90.00
_cell.angle_gamma   90.00
#
_symmetry.space_group_name_H-M   'P 1'
#
loop_
_entity.id
_entity.type
_entity.pdbx_description
1 polymer ?
#
loop_
_entity_poly.entity_id
_entity_poly.type
_entity_poly.pdbx_seq_one_letter_code
_entity_poly.pdbx_strand_id
1 'polypeptide(L)'
;MILDYKDEYETASDKRKREIDDSIYQYLSNCLKNVDTDLLQPEEKMISRNLSITTLFEIIEKLYDYTLDFIPIERKGSAFDSFLNNTLRGKELGQFFTHRNIVNFMVAMAKPRLKDKTIDPACGTGGFIERTFLVLRQQLRDTFNEDTDDYKEKMRQLQHEQIFGIDKDGNVASLAKLSMSMNGDGHTEIYKGDGLSLTNNKIKEDTFNIVLTNPPFGSTSVVQV
;
A
#
# COMPACT_ATOMS: atom_id res chain seq x y z
N MET A 1 4.79 20.89 16.16
CA MET A 1 4.55 19.98 17.30
C MET A 1 5.70 19.01 17.52
N ILE A 2 5.96 18.04 16.62
CA ILE A 2 7.02 17.05 16.89
C ILE A 2 8.41 17.72 16.93
N LEU A 3 8.75 18.54 15.93
CA LEU A 3 10.04 19.24 15.89
C LEU A 3 10.23 20.25 17.03
N ASP A 4 9.13 20.74 17.61
CA ASP A 4 9.14 21.68 18.74
C ASP A 4 9.80 21.06 19.99
N TYR A 5 9.85 19.72 20.08
CA TYR A 5 10.50 19.00 21.17
C TYR A 5 12.00 18.74 20.94
N LYS A 6 12.55 18.99 19.74
CA LYS A 6 13.90 18.55 19.37
C LYS A 6 14.99 19.14 20.27
N ASP A 7 15.01 20.47 20.42
CA ASP A 7 16.02 21.17 21.24
C ASP A 7 15.91 20.81 22.74
N GLU A 8 14.67 20.66 23.24
CA GLU A 8 14.42 20.20 24.61
C GLU A 8 14.94 18.78 24.82
N TYR A 9 14.72 17.89 23.85
CA TYR A 9 15.08 16.48 23.93
C TYR A 9 16.59 16.27 24.11
N GLU A 10 17.43 17.09 23.48
CA GLU A 10 18.89 16.95 23.55
C GLU A 10 19.43 17.12 24.98
N THR A 11 18.82 18.05 25.74
CA THR A 11 19.27 18.44 27.09
C THR A 11 18.41 17.88 28.22
N ALA A 12 17.28 17.24 27.88
CA ALA A 12 16.32 16.69 28.83
C ALA A 12 16.87 15.51 29.65
N SER A 13 16.42 15.42 30.91
CA SER A 13 16.62 14.25 31.77
C SER A 13 15.93 12.99 31.18
N ASP A 14 16.39 11.80 31.55
CA ASP A 14 15.80 10.53 31.07
C ASP A 14 14.30 10.42 31.37
N LYS A 15 13.87 10.95 32.52
CA LYS A 15 12.44 10.99 32.86
C LYS A 15 11.67 11.85 31.86
N ARG A 16 12.21 13.03 31.54
CA ARG A 16 11.57 13.98 30.63
C ARG A 16 11.58 13.47 29.18
N LYS A 17 12.66 12.82 28.74
CA LYS A 17 12.72 12.15 27.43
C LYS A 17 11.59 11.14 27.25
N ARG A 18 11.34 10.29 28.26
CA ARG A 18 10.21 9.34 28.23
C ARG A 18 8.85 10.02 28.09
N GLU A 19 8.63 11.14 28.78
CA GLU A 19 7.39 11.92 28.66
C GLU A 19 7.22 12.51 27.25
N ILE A 20 8.31 12.99 26.63
CA ILE A 20 8.32 13.50 25.25
C ILE A 20 8.03 12.35 24.27
N ASP A 21 8.69 11.20 24.43
CA ASP A 21 8.44 10.01 23.61
C ASP A 21 6.94 9.67 23.63
N ASP A 22 6.35 9.56 24.83
CA ASP A 22 4.93 9.26 25.01
C ASP A 22 4.02 10.27 24.29
N SER A 23 4.34 11.57 24.40
CA SER A 23 3.59 12.64 23.74
C SER A 23 3.64 12.55 22.22
N ILE A 24 4.83 12.32 21.65
CA ILE A 24 5.02 12.21 20.19
C ILE A 24 4.27 10.99 19.65
N TYR A 25 4.41 9.82 20.29
CA TYR A 25 3.69 8.62 19.85
C TYR A 25 2.17 8.76 19.99
N GLN A 26 1.70 9.42 21.05
CA GLN A 26 0.27 9.69 21.21
C GLN A 26 -0.25 10.62 20.10
N TYR A 27 0.51 11.65 19.75
CA TYR A 27 0.18 12.55 18.65
C TYR A 27 0.11 11.80 17.32
N LEU A 28 1.13 11.02 16.97
CA LEU A 28 1.16 10.25 15.73
C LEU A 28 0.01 9.21 15.67
N SER A 29 -0.29 8.53 16.78
CA SER A 29 -1.43 7.61 16.86
C SER A 29 -2.77 8.33 16.63
N ASN A 30 -2.93 9.55 17.15
CA ASN A 30 -4.12 10.36 16.90
C ASN A 30 -4.22 10.81 15.43
N CYS A 31 -3.11 11.14 14.78
CA CYS A 31 -3.09 11.39 13.34
C CYS A 31 -3.55 10.17 12.54
N LEU A 32 -3.06 8.97 12.87
CA LEU A 32 -3.45 7.73 12.19
C LEU A 32 -4.92 7.34 12.40
N LYS A 33 -5.51 7.65 13.56
CA LYS A 33 -6.95 7.42 13.80
C LYS A 33 -7.82 8.21 12.83
N ASN A 34 -7.34 9.35 12.35
CA ASN A 34 -8.05 10.22 11.41
C ASN A 34 -7.79 9.83 9.94
N VAL A 35 -6.86 8.91 9.67
CA VAL A 35 -6.68 8.33 8.33
C VAL A 35 -7.83 7.37 8.05
N ASP A 36 -8.33 7.45 6.82
CA ASP A 36 -9.43 6.63 6.30
C ASP A 36 -9.30 5.17 6.75
N THR A 37 -10.40 4.60 7.27
CA THR A 37 -10.45 3.22 7.77
C THR A 37 -10.18 2.19 6.69
N ASP A 38 -10.40 2.54 5.43
CA ASP A 38 -10.31 1.57 4.35
C ASP A 38 -8.86 1.39 3.87
N LEU A 39 -7.98 2.36 4.13
CA LEU A 39 -6.57 2.28 3.74
C LEU A 39 -5.70 1.47 4.71
N LEU A 40 -6.00 1.56 6.00
CA LEU A 40 -5.22 0.91 7.07
C LEU A 40 -6.12 0.05 7.94
N GLN A 41 -5.77 -1.23 8.04
CA GLN A 41 -6.39 -2.17 8.98
C GLN A 41 -6.13 -1.71 10.43
N PRO A 42 -6.98 -2.09 11.40
CA PRO A 42 -6.84 -1.65 12.79
C PRO A 42 -5.45 -1.84 13.39
N GLU A 43 -4.81 -2.97 13.08
CA GLU A 43 -3.43 -3.29 13.47
C GLU A 43 -2.38 -2.37 12.83
N GLU A 44 -2.64 -1.82 11.64
CA GLU A 44 -1.77 -0.90 10.92
C GLU A 44 -1.92 0.54 11.40
N LYS A 45 -2.97 0.85 12.18
CA LYS A 45 -3.17 2.18 12.81
C LYS A 45 -2.38 2.38 14.10
N MET A 46 -1.56 1.39 14.48
CA MET A 46 -0.67 1.47 15.63
C MET A 46 0.78 1.65 15.17
N ILE A 47 1.40 2.76 15.57
CA ILE A 47 2.84 2.94 15.37
C ILE A 47 3.57 2.14 16.45
N SER A 48 4.32 1.13 16.00
CA SER A 48 5.26 0.43 16.85
C SER A 48 6.36 1.40 17.33
N ARG A 49 6.76 1.33 18.60
CA ARG A 49 7.88 2.11 19.16
C ARG A 49 9.25 1.58 18.70
N ASN A 50 9.33 1.14 17.45
CA ASN A 50 10.49 0.47 16.88
C ASN A 50 11.50 1.47 16.29
N LEU A 51 11.08 2.73 16.06
CA LEU A 51 11.96 3.82 15.67
C LEU A 51 12.34 4.65 16.90
N SER A 52 13.57 5.14 17.01
CA SER A 52 13.87 6.12 18.07
C SER A 52 13.23 7.47 17.75
N ILE A 53 12.93 8.26 18.80
CA ILE A 53 12.45 9.64 18.63
C ILE A 53 13.46 10.50 17.86
N THR A 54 14.76 10.28 18.06
CA THR A 54 15.80 10.98 17.30
C THR A 54 15.70 10.73 15.80
N THR A 55 15.47 9.49 15.38
CA THR A 55 15.24 9.17 13.96
C THR A 55 13.94 9.78 13.46
N LEU A 56 12.88 9.83 14.28
CA LEU A 56 11.65 10.51 13.90
C LEU A 56 11.86 12.00 13.66
N PHE A 57 12.67 12.69 14.48
CA PHE A 57 13.03 14.08 14.22
C PHE A 57 13.73 14.22 12.87
N GLU A 58 14.73 13.40 12.58
CA GLU A 58 15.46 13.46 11.30
C GLU A 58 14.56 13.20 10.09
N ILE A 59 13.66 12.22 10.17
CA ILE A 59 12.70 11.92 9.11
C ILE A 59 11.76 13.11 8.90
N ILE A 60 11.21 13.65 9.99
CA ILE A 60 10.24 14.75 9.90
C ILE A 60 10.93 16.00 9.36
N GLU A 61 12.12 16.35 9.80
CA GLU A 61 12.87 17.49 9.25
C GLU A 61 13.09 17.38 7.75
N LYS A 62 13.40 16.17 7.26
CA LYS A 62 13.58 15.95 5.81
C LYS A 62 12.28 16.05 5.02
N LEU A 63 11.14 15.71 5.62
CA LEU A 63 9.86 15.65 4.94
C LEU A 63 8.99 16.90 5.14
N TYR A 64 9.27 17.70 6.17
CA TYR A 64 8.43 18.81 6.62
C TYR A 64 8.15 19.84 5.54
N ASP A 65 9.14 20.14 4.70
CA ASP A 65 9.05 21.15 3.64
C ASP A 65 8.29 20.65 2.39
N TYR A 66 7.93 19.37 2.34
CA TYR A 66 7.26 18.77 1.19
C TYR A 66 5.77 18.54 1.47
N THR A 67 4.91 19.04 0.58
CA THR A 67 3.47 18.71 0.57
C THR A 67 3.14 17.85 -0.65
N LEU A 68 2.32 16.82 -0.42
CA LEU A 68 1.82 15.93 -1.47
C LEU A 68 0.43 16.35 -1.99
N ASP A 69 -0.22 17.33 -1.35
CA ASP A 69 -1.63 17.66 -1.58
C ASP A 69 -1.88 18.17 -3.00
N PHE A 70 -1.02 19.06 -3.49
CA PHE A 70 -1.15 19.69 -4.80
C PHE A 70 -0.47 18.91 -5.94
N ILE A 71 0.18 17.79 -5.63
CA ILE A 71 0.85 16.97 -6.64
C ILE A 71 -0.21 16.09 -7.32
N PRO A 72 -0.30 16.07 -8.67
CA PRO A 72 -1.17 15.16 -9.40
C PRO A 72 -0.95 13.69 -9.01
N ILE A 73 -2.03 12.90 -8.94
CA ILE A 73 -2.00 11.49 -8.54
C ILE A 73 -1.00 10.69 -9.38
N GLU A 74 -0.98 10.92 -10.69
CA GLU A 74 -0.12 10.20 -11.62
C GLU A 74 1.38 10.48 -11.33
N ARG A 75 1.70 11.69 -10.87
CA ARG A 75 3.06 12.05 -10.45
C ARG A 75 3.42 11.44 -9.09
N LYS A 76 2.47 11.40 -8.15
CA LYS A 76 2.65 10.73 -6.85
C LYS A 76 2.93 9.23 -7.03
N GLY A 77 2.08 8.55 -7.79
CA GLY A 77 2.25 7.14 -8.14
C GLY A 77 3.59 6.86 -8.82
N SER A 78 3.96 7.64 -9.84
CA SER A 78 5.25 7.45 -10.55
C SER A 78 6.48 7.69 -9.66
N ALA A 79 6.44 8.69 -8.78
CA ALA A 79 7.52 8.95 -7.83
C ALA A 79 7.63 7.82 -6.80
N PHE A 80 6.51 7.35 -6.27
CA PHE A 80 6.48 6.26 -5.31
C PHE A 80 6.95 4.92 -5.91
N ASP A 81 6.51 4.59 -7.13
CA ASP A 81 6.99 3.42 -7.85
C ASP A 81 8.50 3.49 -8.10
N SER A 82 9.01 4.66 -8.51
CA SER A 82 10.46 4.86 -8.68
C SER A 82 11.23 4.66 -7.37
N PHE A 83 10.70 5.16 -6.26
CA PHE A 83 11.27 4.96 -4.93
C PHE A 83 11.27 3.48 -4.53
N LEU A 84 10.13 2.79 -4.62
CA LEU A 84 10.02 1.37 -4.29
C LEU A 84 10.98 0.53 -5.13
N ASN A 85 11.02 0.78 -6.44
CA ASN A 85 11.90 0.05 -7.34
C ASN A 85 13.38 0.26 -7.00
N ASN A 86 13.80 1.44 -6.56
CA ASN A 86 15.20 1.69 -6.23
C ASN A 86 15.59 1.18 -4.83
N THR A 87 14.67 1.32 -3.86
CA THR A 87 14.91 0.93 -2.46
C THR A 87 14.84 -0.58 -2.27
N LEU A 88 13.86 -1.24 -2.88
CA LEU A 88 13.62 -2.67 -2.69
C LEU A 88 14.48 -3.57 -3.60
N ARG A 89 15.20 -2.99 -4.58
CA ARG A 89 16.20 -3.71 -5.39
C ARG A 89 17.49 -4.04 -4.62
N GLY A 90 17.63 -3.58 -3.37
CA GLY A 90 18.74 -3.93 -2.49
C GLY A 90 18.59 -5.33 -1.88
N LYS A 91 19.73 -6.02 -1.70
CA LYS A 91 19.87 -7.40 -1.18
C LYS A 91 19.13 -7.71 0.14
N GLU A 92 18.65 -6.72 0.89
CA GLU A 92 18.16 -6.91 2.26
C GLU A 92 16.80 -7.59 2.37
N LEU A 93 15.92 -7.53 1.35
CA LEU A 93 14.58 -8.12 1.45
C LEU A 93 14.44 -9.54 0.89
N GLY A 94 15.42 -10.07 0.15
CA GLY A 94 15.44 -11.46 -0.32
C GLY A 94 14.26 -11.92 -1.19
N GLN A 95 13.30 -11.04 -1.50
CA GLN A 95 12.12 -11.33 -2.30
C GLN A 95 12.35 -10.88 -3.75
N PHE A 96 12.07 -11.78 -4.69
CA PHE A 96 12.20 -11.52 -6.13
C PHE A 96 10.99 -10.73 -6.62
N PHE A 97 11.09 -9.40 -6.60
CA PHE A 97 10.04 -8.56 -7.20
C PHE A 97 9.98 -8.74 -8.72
N THR A 98 8.76 -8.85 -9.25
CA THR A 98 8.53 -8.97 -10.69
C THR A 98 8.93 -7.68 -11.40
N HIS A 99 9.78 -7.80 -12.43
CA HIS A 99 10.22 -6.62 -13.20
C HIS A 99 9.03 -5.93 -13.88
N ARG A 100 8.99 -4.59 -13.86
CA ARG A 100 7.87 -3.81 -14.42
C ARG A 100 7.58 -4.11 -15.90
N ASN A 101 8.61 -4.41 -16.69
CA ASN A 101 8.40 -4.85 -18.09
C ASN A 101 7.60 -6.16 -18.18
N ILE A 102 7.82 -7.10 -17.26
CA ILE A 102 7.07 -8.37 -17.20
C ILE A 102 5.64 -8.10 -16.75
N VAL A 103 5.46 -7.29 -15.70
CA VAL A 103 4.14 -6.88 -15.22
C VAL A 103 3.32 -6.23 -16.34
N ASN A 104 3.91 -5.24 -17.02
CA ASN A 104 3.25 -4.52 -18.12
C ASN A 104 2.87 -5.46 -19.27
N PHE A 105 3.78 -6.37 -19.65
CA PHE A 105 3.54 -7.35 -20.69
C PHE A 105 2.38 -8.30 -20.34
N MET A 106 2.42 -8.89 -19.14
CA MET A 106 1.41 -9.85 -18.70
C MET A 106 0.03 -9.20 -18.55
N VAL A 107 -0.07 -7.99 -17.98
CA VAL A 107 -1.34 -7.25 -17.88
C VAL A 107 -1.87 -6.92 -19.28
N ALA A 108 -1.00 -6.49 -20.20
CA ALA A 108 -1.39 -6.21 -21.58
C ALA A 108 -1.90 -7.46 -22.31
N MET A 109 -1.33 -8.64 -22.03
CA MET A 109 -1.82 -9.91 -22.57
C MET A 109 -3.14 -10.36 -21.94
N ALA A 110 -3.31 -10.17 -20.63
CA ALA A 110 -4.53 -10.52 -19.90
C ALA A 110 -5.74 -9.68 -20.34
N LYS A 111 -5.50 -8.46 -20.83
CA LYS A 111 -6.54 -7.54 -21.35
C LYS A 111 -7.73 -7.38 -20.39
N PRO A 112 -7.49 -6.91 -19.14
CA PRO A 112 -8.56 -6.73 -18.17
C PRO A 112 -9.59 -5.74 -18.69
N ARG A 113 -10.87 -6.00 -18.38
CA ARG A 113 -12.01 -5.15 -18.76
C ARG A 113 -12.73 -4.65 -17.50
N LEU A 114 -13.47 -3.55 -17.63
CA LEU A 114 -14.25 -2.93 -16.54
C LEU A 114 -15.27 -3.85 -15.83
N LYS A 115 -15.53 -5.06 -16.33
CA LYS A 115 -16.39 -6.06 -15.67
C LYS A 115 -15.63 -7.18 -14.97
N ASP A 116 -14.33 -7.28 -15.21
CA ASP A 116 -13.52 -8.38 -14.73
C ASP A 116 -13.14 -8.14 -13.26
N LYS A 117 -13.10 -9.22 -12.48
CA LYS A 117 -12.55 -9.25 -11.12
C LYS A 117 -11.17 -9.91 -11.17
N THR A 118 -10.16 -9.24 -10.62
CA THR A 118 -8.75 -9.65 -10.69
C THR A 118 -8.18 -9.88 -9.29
N ILE A 119 -7.36 -10.92 -9.14
CA ILE A 119 -6.61 -11.19 -7.91
C ILE A 119 -5.14 -11.51 -8.18
N ASP A 120 -4.28 -11.07 -7.26
CA ASP A 120 -2.91 -11.56 -7.09
C ASP A 120 -2.76 -12.18 -5.69
N PRO A 121 -2.74 -13.52 -5.56
CA PRO A 121 -2.62 -14.21 -4.27
C PRO A 121 -1.20 -14.19 -3.66
N ALA A 122 -0.23 -13.59 -4.36
CA ALA A 122 1.13 -13.37 -3.87
C ALA A 122 1.61 -11.98 -4.35
N CYS A 123 0.88 -10.95 -3.91
CA CYS A 123 0.93 -9.65 -4.57
C CYS A 123 2.23 -8.88 -4.43
N GLY A 124 3.08 -9.24 -3.46
CA GLY A 124 4.29 -8.50 -3.17
C GLY A 124 3.93 -7.04 -2.91
N THR A 125 4.72 -6.12 -3.48
CA THR A 125 4.47 -4.66 -3.43
C THR A 125 3.32 -4.21 -4.34
N GLY A 126 2.51 -5.12 -4.88
CA GLY A 126 1.28 -4.83 -5.61
C GLY A 126 1.45 -4.56 -7.10
N GLY A 127 2.55 -4.97 -7.73
CA GLY A 127 2.86 -4.55 -9.11
C GLY A 127 1.79 -4.93 -10.15
N PHE A 128 1.27 -6.15 -10.10
CA PHE A 128 0.20 -6.59 -11.00
C PHE A 128 -1.14 -5.89 -10.73
N ILE A 129 -1.47 -5.72 -9.45
CA ILE A 129 -2.71 -5.08 -8.99
C ILE A 129 -2.72 -3.59 -9.35
N GLU A 130 -1.64 -2.87 -9.07
CA GLU A 130 -1.43 -1.48 -9.46
C GLU A 130 -1.57 -1.29 -10.97
N ARG A 131 -0.87 -2.12 -11.76
CA ARG A 131 -0.90 -1.97 -13.21
C ARG A 131 -2.28 -2.29 -13.79
N THR A 132 -2.97 -3.28 -13.24
CA THR A 132 -4.35 -3.62 -13.62
C THR A 132 -5.29 -2.46 -13.31
N PHE A 133 -5.18 -1.86 -12.12
CA PHE A 133 -5.94 -0.69 -11.71
C PHE A 133 -5.75 0.48 -12.68
N LEU A 134 -4.50 0.82 -13.02
CA LEU A 134 -4.22 1.92 -13.95
C LEU A 134 -4.80 1.70 -15.35
N VAL A 135 -4.77 0.46 -15.84
CA VAL A 135 -5.38 0.11 -17.14
C VAL A 135 -6.90 0.24 -17.08
N LEU A 136 -7.55 -0.27 -16.03
CA LEU A 136 -9.01 -0.19 -15.86
C LEU A 136 -9.47 1.25 -15.61
N ARG A 137 -8.75 2.01 -14.79
CA ARG A 137 -9.02 3.44 -14.57
C ARG A 137 -8.92 4.23 -15.88
N GLN A 138 -7.94 3.95 -16.73
CA GLN A 138 -7.88 4.59 -18.05
C GLN A 138 -9.06 4.20 -18.94
N GLN A 139 -9.44 2.91 -19.00
CA GLN A 139 -10.64 2.49 -19.73
C GLN A 139 -11.90 3.19 -19.23
N LEU A 140 -11.99 3.41 -17.91
CA LEU A 140 -13.12 4.10 -17.30
C LEU A 140 -13.20 5.55 -17.78
N ARG A 141 -12.07 6.28 -17.78
CA ARG A 141 -11.96 7.66 -18.28
C ARG A 141 -12.25 7.77 -19.77
N ASP A 142 -11.88 6.75 -20.55
CA ASP A 142 -12.15 6.70 -21.98
C ASP A 142 -13.63 6.41 -22.29
N THR A 143 -14.36 5.78 -21.35
CA THR A 143 -15.75 5.34 -21.54
C THR A 143 -16.77 6.30 -20.93
N PHE A 144 -16.45 6.92 -19.79
CA PHE A 144 -17.36 7.75 -19.02
C PHE A 144 -16.73 9.13 -18.73
N ASN A 145 -17.58 10.15 -18.64
CA ASN A 145 -17.13 11.48 -18.23
C ASN A 145 -16.91 11.52 -16.71
N GLU A 146 -15.74 11.96 -16.27
CA GLU A 146 -15.30 11.98 -14.87
C GLU A 146 -16.25 12.73 -13.93
N ASP A 147 -16.98 13.73 -14.44
CA ASP A 147 -17.90 14.56 -13.64
C ASP A 147 -19.26 13.88 -13.38
N THR A 148 -19.52 12.73 -14.01
CA THR A 148 -20.81 12.03 -13.92
C THR A 148 -20.90 11.10 -12.72
N ASP A 149 -22.11 10.90 -12.21
CA ASP A 149 -22.36 9.97 -11.12
C ASP A 149 -22.08 8.51 -11.52
N ASP A 150 -22.22 8.18 -12.81
CA ASP A 150 -21.91 6.84 -13.33
C ASP A 150 -20.40 6.55 -13.27
N TYR A 151 -19.55 7.53 -13.65
CA TYR A 151 -18.10 7.41 -13.47
C TYR A 151 -17.73 7.21 -12.00
N LYS A 152 -18.32 8.01 -11.09
CA LYS A 152 -18.04 7.90 -9.65
C LYS A 152 -18.43 6.54 -9.08
N GLU A 153 -19.61 6.03 -9.45
CA GLU A 153 -20.07 4.71 -9.01
C GLU A 153 -19.20 3.59 -9.59
N LYS A 154 -18.80 3.69 -10.86
CA LYS A 154 -17.89 2.72 -11.48
C LYS A 154 -16.48 2.77 -10.90
N MET A 155 -16.00 3.95 -10.54
CA MET A 155 -14.73 4.10 -9.84
C MET A 155 -14.78 3.46 -8.46
N ARG A 156 -15.89 3.66 -7.73
CA ARG A 156 -16.13 2.99 -6.44
C ARG A 156 -16.16 1.46 -6.61
N GLN A 157 -16.84 0.95 -7.64
CA GLN A 157 -16.84 -0.49 -7.96
C GLN A 157 -15.42 -1.01 -8.24
N LEU A 158 -14.63 -0.27 -9.02
CA LEU A 158 -13.24 -0.63 -9.33
C LEU A 158 -12.39 -0.74 -8.06
N GLN A 159 -12.53 0.22 -7.15
CA GLN A 159 -11.76 0.33 -5.90
C GLN A 159 -12.14 -0.73 -4.85
N HIS A 160 -13.42 -1.12 -4.77
CA HIS A 160 -13.94 -1.96 -3.69
C HIS A 160 -14.24 -3.41 -4.10
N GLU A 161 -14.50 -3.67 -5.38
CA GLU A 161 -15.16 -4.91 -5.80
C GLU A 161 -14.41 -5.66 -6.91
N GLN A 162 -13.36 -5.09 -7.50
CA GLN A 162 -12.74 -5.62 -8.72
C GLN A 162 -11.28 -6.03 -8.61
N ILE A 163 -10.51 -5.49 -7.67
CA ILE A 163 -9.05 -5.67 -7.64
C ILE A 163 -8.61 -6.12 -6.24
N PHE A 164 -7.99 -7.30 -6.14
CA PHE A 164 -7.70 -7.92 -4.84
C PHE A 164 -6.26 -8.39 -4.75
N GLY A 165 -5.63 -8.24 -3.59
CA GLY A 165 -4.27 -8.73 -3.33
C GLY A 165 -4.19 -9.53 -2.04
N ILE A 166 -3.32 -10.55 -2.02
CA ILE A 166 -2.94 -11.25 -0.79
C ILE A 166 -1.42 -11.33 -0.74
N ASP A 167 -0.83 -11.04 0.42
CA ASP A 167 0.55 -11.41 0.70
C ASP A 167 0.70 -11.93 2.14
N LYS A 168 1.62 -12.86 2.34
CA LYS A 168 1.88 -13.45 3.67
C LYS A 168 2.69 -12.50 4.55
N ASP A 169 3.53 -11.67 3.93
CA ASP A 169 4.27 -10.63 4.63
C ASP A 169 3.43 -9.35 4.74
N GLY A 170 3.06 -9.02 5.99
CA GLY A 170 2.27 -7.84 6.27
C GLY A 170 2.94 -6.53 5.86
N ASN A 171 4.27 -6.42 5.98
CA ASN A 171 4.98 -5.21 5.60
C ASN A 171 4.89 -4.97 4.08
N VAL A 172 5.02 -6.06 3.32
CA VAL A 172 4.96 -6.04 1.86
C VAL A 172 3.53 -5.76 1.38
N ALA A 173 2.52 -6.35 2.02
CA ALA A 173 1.11 -6.01 1.79
C ALA A 173 0.83 -4.53 2.08
N SER A 174 1.37 -3.96 3.15
CA SER A 174 1.22 -2.52 3.45
C SER A 174 1.89 -1.64 2.38
N LEU A 175 3.05 -2.04 1.83
CA LEU A 175 3.67 -1.33 0.70
C LEU A 175 2.78 -1.36 -0.55
N ALA A 176 2.10 -2.48 -0.81
CA ALA A 176 1.15 -2.59 -1.90
C ALA A 176 -0.07 -1.67 -1.70
N LYS A 177 -0.62 -1.59 -0.48
CA LYS A 177 -1.69 -0.64 -0.14
C LYS A 177 -1.27 0.81 -0.38
N LEU A 178 -0.08 1.17 0.08
CA LEU A 178 0.48 2.51 -0.16
C LEU A 178 0.66 2.79 -1.66
N SER A 179 1.13 1.81 -2.44
CA SER A 179 1.27 1.94 -3.90
C SER A 179 -0.08 2.22 -4.57
N MET A 180 -1.12 1.47 -4.22
CA MET A 180 -2.48 1.66 -4.73
C MET A 180 -3.03 3.03 -4.35
N SER A 181 -2.86 3.45 -3.09
CA SER A 181 -3.30 4.76 -2.59
C SER A 181 -2.62 5.92 -3.32
N MET A 182 -1.30 5.84 -3.52
CA MET A 182 -0.54 6.84 -4.29
C MET A 182 -1.00 6.95 -5.75
N ASN A 183 -1.62 5.90 -6.28
CA ASN A 183 -2.20 5.85 -7.63
C ASN A 183 -3.71 6.18 -7.68
N GLY A 184 -4.33 6.54 -6.55
CA GLY A 184 -5.72 7.02 -6.48
C GLY A 184 -6.78 5.94 -6.24
N ASP A 185 -6.39 4.77 -5.72
CA ASP A 185 -7.32 3.71 -5.35
C ASP A 185 -8.10 4.04 -4.06
N GLY A 186 -7.42 4.48 -3.01
CA GLY A 186 -8.04 5.01 -1.78
C GLY A 186 -8.71 3.99 -0.85
N HIS A 187 -8.99 2.75 -1.27
CA HIS A 187 -9.75 1.77 -0.46
C HIS A 187 -9.09 0.39 -0.30
N THR A 188 -8.16 0.02 -1.17
CA THR A 188 -7.22 -1.10 -1.05
C THR A 188 -7.78 -2.43 -0.52
N GLU A 189 -8.28 -3.27 -1.42
CA GLU A 189 -8.67 -4.66 -1.14
C GLU A 189 -7.45 -5.61 -1.10
N ILE A 190 -6.43 -5.23 -0.31
CA ILE A 190 -5.17 -5.98 -0.14
C ILE A 190 -5.08 -6.51 1.29
N TYR A 191 -4.77 -7.80 1.42
CA TYR A 191 -4.87 -8.52 2.68
C TYR A 191 -3.56 -9.19 3.04
N LYS A 192 -3.22 -9.13 4.33
CA LYS A 192 -2.24 -10.02 4.91
C LYS A 192 -2.88 -11.41 5.06
N GLY A 193 -2.32 -12.43 4.45
CA GLY A 193 -2.87 -13.78 4.51
C GLY A 193 -2.02 -14.81 3.78
N ASP A 194 -2.34 -16.09 3.96
CA ASP A 194 -1.74 -17.14 3.16
C ASP A 194 -2.51 -17.25 1.84
N GLY A 195 -1.87 -16.97 0.70
CA GLY A 195 -2.52 -17.06 -0.62
C GLY A 195 -3.02 -18.47 -0.97
N LEU A 196 -2.59 -19.51 -0.24
CA LEU A 196 -3.09 -20.87 -0.37
C LEU A 196 -4.33 -21.15 0.49
N SER A 197 -4.61 -20.28 1.46
CA SER A 197 -5.74 -20.40 2.38
C SER A 197 -6.59 -19.14 2.31
N LEU A 198 -7.67 -19.19 1.54
CA LEU A 198 -8.59 -18.07 1.34
C LEU A 198 -9.48 -17.87 2.58
N THR A 199 -8.86 -17.49 3.70
CA THR A 199 -9.53 -17.29 5.00
C THR A 199 -10.33 -15.99 5.09
N ASN A 200 -10.33 -15.18 4.03
CA ASN A 200 -11.00 -13.89 4.00
C ASN A 200 -12.39 -13.99 3.36
N ASN A 201 -13.44 -13.63 4.10
CA ASN A 201 -14.84 -13.66 3.65
C ASN A 201 -15.13 -12.81 2.40
N LYS A 202 -14.28 -11.81 2.09
CA LYS A 202 -14.38 -10.99 0.87
C LYS A 202 -13.76 -11.67 -0.36
N ILE A 203 -12.81 -12.59 -0.17
CA ILE A 203 -12.15 -13.33 -1.24
C ILE A 203 -12.75 -14.72 -1.31
N LYS A 204 -13.57 -14.95 -2.34
CA LYS A 204 -14.29 -16.21 -2.54
C LYS A 204 -13.73 -16.94 -3.76
N GLU A 205 -13.58 -18.25 -3.63
CA GLU A 205 -13.26 -19.14 -4.76
C GLU A 205 -14.26 -18.94 -5.90
N ASP A 206 -13.80 -19.20 -7.13
CA ASP A 206 -14.58 -19.09 -8.36
C ASP A 206 -15.24 -17.73 -8.64
N THR A 207 -14.80 -16.65 -7.98
CA THR A 207 -15.32 -15.29 -8.23
C THR A 207 -14.43 -14.42 -9.11
N PHE A 208 -13.22 -14.86 -9.44
CA PHE A 208 -12.23 -14.07 -10.18
C PHE A 208 -12.17 -14.47 -11.65
N ASN A 209 -12.11 -13.48 -12.53
CA ASN A 209 -11.97 -13.68 -13.97
C ASN A 209 -10.49 -13.74 -14.39
N ILE A 210 -9.63 -13.04 -13.66
CA ILE A 210 -8.20 -12.90 -13.98
C ILE A 210 -7.37 -13.16 -12.73
N VAL A 211 -6.35 -13.99 -12.89
CA VAL A 211 -5.30 -14.18 -11.89
C VAL A 211 -3.98 -13.77 -12.52
N LEU A 212 -3.33 -12.76 -11.93
CA LEU A 212 -2.01 -12.29 -12.35
C LEU A 212 -1.11 -12.32 -11.13
N THR A 213 -0.10 -13.17 -11.15
CA THR A 213 0.71 -13.42 -9.96
C THR A 213 2.10 -13.92 -10.32
N ASN A 214 3.06 -13.67 -9.42
CA ASN A 214 4.39 -14.25 -9.46
C ASN A 214 4.66 -14.91 -8.09
N PRO A 215 4.23 -16.17 -7.91
CA PRO A 215 4.34 -16.85 -6.63
C PRO A 215 5.83 -17.09 -6.26
N PRO A 216 6.14 -17.25 -4.96
CA PRO A 216 7.51 -17.50 -4.51
C PRO A 216 8.12 -18.76 -5.15
N PHE A 217 9.39 -18.68 -5.58
CA PHE A 217 10.10 -19.77 -6.26
C PHE A 217 10.75 -20.81 -5.31
N GLY A 218 10.78 -20.57 -3.99
CA GLY A 218 11.48 -21.38 -2.98
C GLY A 218 10.62 -22.39 -2.20
N SER A 219 11.25 -23.43 -1.63
CA SER A 219 10.63 -24.68 -1.15
C SER A 219 10.02 -24.69 0.26
N THR A 220 8.87 -25.39 0.36
CA THR A 220 8.15 -25.92 1.55
C THR A 220 7.54 -24.92 2.53
N SER A 221 6.25 -24.64 2.33
CA SER A 221 5.33 -24.41 3.45
C SER A 221 5.26 -25.71 4.26
N VAL A 222 5.88 -25.75 5.45
CA VAL A 222 5.54 -26.78 6.43
C VAL A 222 4.12 -26.47 6.88
N VAL A 223 3.16 -27.25 6.38
CA VAL A 223 1.82 -27.30 6.96
C VAL A 223 2.01 -27.87 8.36
N GLN A 224 1.97 -27.01 9.39
CA GLN A 224 1.75 -27.49 10.75
C GLN A 224 0.30 -27.94 10.82
N VAL A 225 0.12 -29.26 10.71
CA VAL A 225 -1.12 -29.97 11.02
C VAL A 225 -1.32 -29.97 12.53
#